data_AF-A0A839NI25-F1
#
_entry.id   AF-A0A839NI25-F1
#
_cell.length_a   1.000
_cell.length_b   1.000
_cell.length_c   1.000
_cell.angle_alpha   90.00
_cell.angle_beta   90.00
_cell.angle_gamma   90.00
#
_symmetry.space_group_name_H-M   'P 1'
#
loop_
_entity.id
_entity.type
_entity.pdbx_description
1 polymer ?
#
loop_
_entity_poly.entity_id
_entity_poly.type
_entity_poly.pdbx_seq_one_letter_code
_entity_poly.pdbx_strand_id
1 'polypeptide(L)'
;MPTPTKGPRLGGGPAHERLILANLAQALFEHDRITTTEAKAKRLRPLAERLVTFAKRGDLHARRRVMTVVRDKGVVHRLFTEIAPDMADRQGGYTRITKIGPRKGDNAPMAVIELVREPVNAKPKRAVVAEAEAATQRAAKDEAAAEAPAELAEGAELAEGDEVAEGKYGPESAAPLEDGASPDAEKFTVKGNEDSMKYHVAGSRWYDSTVAEVWFTTAEAAAAAGFEPAGGEAAQAGDADEADDAEESEGSSEE
;
A
#
# COMPACT_ATOMS: atom_id res chain seq x y z
N MET A 1 9.54 17.70 -5.97
CA MET A 1 9.63 19.17 -5.88
C MET A 1 8.47 19.80 -6.67
N PRO A 2 7.95 20.99 -6.34
CA PRO A 2 6.98 21.68 -7.21
C PRO A 2 7.62 21.93 -8.58
N THR A 3 6.79 22.13 -9.62
CA THR A 3 7.30 22.49 -10.93
C THR A 3 8.17 23.74 -10.83
N PRO A 4 9.43 23.70 -11.32
CA PRO A 4 10.30 24.87 -11.30
C PRO A 4 9.64 26.03 -12.02
N THR A 5 9.76 27.24 -11.47
CA THR A 5 9.23 28.43 -12.13
C THR A 5 9.97 28.68 -13.45
N LYS A 6 9.25 29.14 -14.48
CA LYS A 6 9.86 29.77 -15.66
C LYS A 6 9.95 31.28 -15.37
N GLY A 7 11.11 31.88 -15.60
CA GLY A 7 11.36 33.30 -15.36
C GLY A 7 11.96 33.62 -13.97
N PRO A 8 11.95 34.92 -13.58
CA PRO A 8 12.56 35.38 -12.33
C PRO A 8 11.98 34.70 -11.09
N ARG A 9 12.85 34.49 -10.10
CA ARG A 9 12.54 33.88 -8.79
C ARG A 9 12.03 34.93 -7.80
N LEU A 10 11.24 34.52 -6.82
CA LEU A 10 10.80 35.42 -5.75
C LEU A 10 11.98 35.78 -4.83
N GLY A 11 12.18 37.06 -4.54
CA GLY A 11 13.29 37.51 -3.68
C GLY A 11 14.66 37.48 -4.37
N GLY A 12 14.71 37.43 -5.70
CA GLY A 12 15.94 37.52 -6.49
C GLY A 12 16.57 36.16 -6.80
N GLY A 13 16.93 35.40 -5.75
CA GLY A 13 17.65 34.12 -5.90
C GLY A 13 16.86 32.88 -5.47
N PRO A 14 17.28 31.67 -5.91
CA PRO A 14 16.59 30.42 -5.58
C PRO A 14 16.67 30.06 -4.09
N ALA A 15 17.77 30.41 -3.40
CA ALA A 15 17.91 30.19 -1.97
C ALA A 15 16.92 31.08 -1.18
N HIS A 16 16.79 32.35 -1.58
CA HIS A 16 15.88 33.29 -0.94
C HIS A 16 14.41 32.91 -1.17
N GLU A 17 14.05 32.48 -2.39
CA GLU A 17 12.70 31.98 -2.69
C GLU A 17 12.32 30.81 -1.77
N ARG A 18 13.23 29.85 -1.55
CA ARG A 18 12.97 28.71 -0.65
C ARG A 18 12.68 29.17 0.78
N LEU A 19 13.45 30.14 1.30
CA LEU A 19 13.23 30.68 2.64
C LEU A 19 11.92 31.46 2.75
N ILE A 20 11.58 32.28 1.74
CA ILE A 20 10.30 32.99 1.68
C ILE A 20 9.14 32.00 1.72
N LEU A 21 9.21 30.94 0.91
CA LEU A 21 8.15 29.94 0.85
C LEU A 21 8.04 29.11 2.14
N ALA A 22 9.17 28.76 2.77
CA ALA A 22 9.18 28.08 4.06
C ALA A 22 8.53 28.91 5.16
N ASN A 23 8.90 30.19 5.27
CA ASN A 23 8.33 31.10 6.25
C ASN A 23 6.83 31.34 6.02
N LEU A 24 6.40 31.48 4.75
CA LEU A 24 4.98 31.60 4.43
C LEU A 24 4.18 30.34 4.74
N ALA A 25 4.75 29.14 4.53
CA ALA A 25 4.09 27.89 4.90
C ALA A 25 3.96 27.77 6.42
N GLN A 26 5.02 28.13 7.17
CA GLN A 26 4.97 28.17 8.63
C GLN A 26 3.86 29.11 9.12
N ALA A 27 3.82 30.35 8.63
CA ALA A 27 2.79 31.32 9.00
C ALA A 27 1.37 30.85 8.61
N LEU A 28 1.21 30.16 7.48
CA LEU A 28 -0.07 29.60 7.07
C LEU A 28 -0.57 28.52 8.04
N PHE A 29 0.31 27.62 8.49
CA PHE A 29 -0.07 26.58 9.45
C PHE A 29 -0.22 27.11 10.88
N GLU A 30 0.42 28.23 11.19
CA GLU A 30 0.29 28.90 12.49
C GLU A 30 -0.98 29.76 12.61
N HIS A 31 -1.43 30.38 11.52
CA HIS A 31 -2.57 31.31 11.58
C HIS A 31 -3.79 30.86 10.78
N ASP A 32 -3.73 29.73 10.08
CA ASP A 32 -4.73 29.19 9.15
C ASP A 32 -5.03 30.05 7.92
N ARG A 33 -4.75 31.35 7.99
CA ARG A 33 -5.08 32.37 7.00
C ARG A 33 -4.01 33.46 6.99
N ILE A 34 -3.45 33.73 5.82
CA ILE A 34 -2.46 34.80 5.63
C ILE A 34 -2.78 35.65 4.41
N THR A 35 -2.44 36.95 4.49
CA THR A 35 -2.59 37.89 3.39
C THR A 35 -1.24 38.15 2.74
N THR A 36 -1.12 37.91 1.44
CA THR A 36 0.15 38.05 0.68
C THR A 36 -0.11 38.52 -0.75
N THR A 37 0.93 38.59 -1.58
CA THR A 37 0.75 38.89 -3.02
C THR A 37 0.25 37.67 -3.78
N GLU A 38 -0.55 37.87 -4.83
CA GLU A 38 -1.12 36.78 -5.63
C GLU A 38 -0.03 35.83 -6.16
N ALA A 39 1.11 36.39 -6.58
CA ALA A 39 2.25 35.61 -7.04
C ALA A 39 2.82 34.69 -5.95
N LYS A 40 3.00 35.20 -4.72
CA LYS A 40 3.49 34.41 -3.58
C LYS A 40 2.49 33.33 -3.18
N ALA A 41 1.20 33.66 -3.14
CA ALA A 41 0.13 32.71 -2.81
C ALA A 41 0.11 31.53 -3.80
N LYS A 42 0.16 31.80 -5.11
CA LYS A 42 0.20 30.75 -6.15
C LYS A 42 1.43 29.86 -6.05
N ARG A 43 2.58 30.41 -5.67
CA ARG A 43 3.83 29.64 -5.46
C ARG A 43 3.80 28.81 -4.18
N LEU A 44 3.12 29.31 -3.15
CA LEU A 44 2.97 28.60 -1.87
C LEU A 44 2.08 27.37 -1.97
N ARG A 45 0.98 27.43 -2.73
CA ARG A 45 0.00 26.33 -2.88
C ARG A 45 0.60 24.94 -3.05
N PRO A 46 1.43 24.65 -4.08
CA PRO A 46 1.95 23.30 -4.29
C PRO A 46 2.92 22.84 -3.18
N LEU A 47 3.53 23.77 -2.46
CA LEU A 47 4.36 23.44 -1.30
C LEU A 47 3.48 23.09 -0.10
N ALA A 48 2.52 23.96 0.23
CA ALA A 48 1.61 23.78 1.35
C ALA A 48 0.77 22.50 1.19
N GLU A 49 0.21 22.26 0.00
CA GLU A 49 -0.58 21.06 -0.28
C GLU A 49 0.24 19.79 -0.08
N ARG A 50 1.52 19.78 -0.50
CA ARG A 50 2.40 18.62 -0.29
C ARG A 50 2.75 18.41 1.17
N LEU A 51 2.96 19.47 1.94
CA LEU A 51 3.23 19.36 3.38
C LEU A 51 2.02 18.78 4.13
N VAL A 52 0.80 19.20 3.77
CA VAL A 52 -0.43 18.60 4.31
C VAL A 52 -0.55 17.13 3.90
N THR A 53 -0.26 16.77 2.65
CA THR A 53 -0.27 15.35 2.23
C THR A 53 0.73 14.50 3.02
N PHE A 54 1.92 15.02 3.30
CA PHE A 54 2.88 14.33 4.19
C PHE A 54 2.35 14.21 5.62
N ALA A 55 1.72 15.27 6.13
CA ALA A 55 1.14 15.26 7.47
C ALA A 55 0.03 14.22 7.63
N LYS A 56 -0.84 14.08 6.61
CA LYS A 56 -1.89 13.05 6.57
C LYS A 56 -1.36 11.61 6.60
N ARG A 57 -0.16 11.37 6.06
CA ARG A 57 0.46 10.04 6.13
C ARG A 57 0.88 9.67 7.55
N GLY A 58 1.30 10.64 8.36
CA GLY A 58 1.57 10.44 9.79
C GLY A 58 2.87 9.71 10.15
N ASP A 59 3.64 9.20 9.18
CA ASP A 59 4.86 8.42 9.42
C ASP A 59 6.06 9.28 9.92
N LEU A 60 7.03 8.63 10.55
CA LEU A 60 8.26 9.28 11.03
C LEU A 60 9.05 9.91 9.87
N HIS A 61 9.04 9.27 8.70
CA HIS A 61 9.68 9.79 7.51
C HIS A 61 9.03 11.11 7.05
N ALA A 62 7.70 11.21 6.99
CA ALA A 62 7.01 12.46 6.67
C ALA A 62 7.35 13.56 7.66
N ARG A 63 7.37 13.26 8.97
CA ARG A 63 7.76 14.24 10.00
C ARG A 63 9.16 14.80 9.73
N ARG A 64 10.14 13.93 9.44
CA ARG A 64 11.51 14.32 9.07
C ARG A 64 11.54 15.16 7.78
N ARG A 65 10.76 14.79 6.77
CA ARG A 65 10.64 15.55 5.52
C ARG A 65 10.04 16.93 5.74
N VAL A 66 8.98 17.06 6.54
CA VAL A 66 8.36 18.35 6.86
C VAL A 66 9.34 19.26 7.61
N MET A 67 10.10 18.70 8.56
CA MET A 67 11.13 19.43 9.31
C MET A 67 12.27 19.99 8.45
N THR A 68 12.47 19.49 7.22
CA THR A 68 13.43 20.11 6.27
C THR A 68 12.98 21.47 5.76
N VAL A 69 11.66 21.76 5.82
CA VAL A 69 11.07 23.00 5.31
C VAL A 69 10.59 23.88 6.47
N VAL A 70 9.78 23.32 7.38
CA VAL A 70 9.25 24.02 8.55
C VAL A 70 10.15 23.73 9.74
N ARG A 71 10.86 24.74 10.21
CA ARG A 71 11.87 24.58 11.28
C ARG A 71 11.26 24.58 12.68
N ASP A 72 10.11 25.24 12.85
CA ASP A 72 9.43 25.32 14.12
C ASP A 72 8.71 24.02 14.47
N LYS A 73 9.13 23.39 15.57
CA LYS A 73 8.56 22.12 16.06
C LYS A 73 7.12 22.26 16.53
N GLY A 74 6.72 23.42 17.07
CA GLY A 74 5.34 23.68 17.50
C GLY A 74 4.38 23.68 16.32
N VAL A 75 4.76 24.35 15.23
CA VAL A 75 3.97 24.35 13.98
C VAL A 75 3.92 22.96 13.35
N VAL A 76 5.03 22.22 13.36
CA VAL A 76 5.04 20.83 12.89
C VAL A 76 4.13 19.94 13.74
N HIS A 77 4.14 20.10 15.07
CA HIS A 77 3.24 19.35 15.94
C HIS A 77 1.79 19.61 15.56
N ARG A 78 1.38 20.89 15.52
CA ARG A 78 0.03 21.32 15.13
C ARG A 78 -0.41 20.81 13.76
N LEU A 79 0.50 20.81 12.79
CA LEU A 79 0.22 20.30 11.44
C LEU A 79 -0.20 18.83 11.45
N PHE A 80 0.41 18.01 12.30
CA PHE A 80 0.13 16.57 12.38
C PHE A 80 -1.01 16.23 13.36
N THR A 81 -1.23 17.03 14.41
CA THR A 81 -2.24 16.73 15.44
C THR A 81 -3.59 17.37 15.19
N GLU A 82 -3.64 18.56 14.57
CA GLU A 82 -4.88 19.28 14.33
C GLU A 82 -5.24 19.33 12.85
N ILE A 83 -4.32 19.84 12.01
CA ILE A 83 -4.61 20.16 10.61
C ILE A 83 -4.78 18.89 9.76
N ALA A 84 -3.92 17.90 9.96
CA ALA A 84 -3.97 16.65 9.19
C ALA A 84 -5.27 15.85 9.44
N PRO A 85 -5.72 15.64 10.70
CA PRO A 85 -7.03 15.03 10.97
C PRO A 85 -8.21 15.79 10.36
N ASP A 86 -8.25 17.12 10.49
CA ASP A 86 -9.32 17.96 9.90
C ASP A 86 -9.46 17.76 8.39
N MET A 87 -8.37 17.39 7.71
CA MET A 87 -8.31 17.23 6.26
C MET A 87 -8.19 15.77 5.81
N ALA A 88 -8.41 14.79 6.69
CA ALA A 88 -8.28 13.37 6.41
C ALA A 88 -9.12 12.93 5.20
N ASP A 89 -10.39 13.31 5.17
CA ASP A 89 -11.33 12.93 4.11
C ASP A 89 -11.15 13.69 2.78
N ARG A 90 -10.37 14.78 2.77
CA ARG A 90 -10.19 15.63 1.60
C ARG A 90 -9.09 15.09 0.69
N GLN A 91 -9.43 14.69 -0.54
CA GLN A 91 -8.47 14.21 -1.54
C GLN A 91 -7.87 15.39 -2.34
N GLY A 92 -7.11 16.26 -1.67
CA GLY A 92 -6.43 17.39 -2.29
C GLY A 92 -7.20 18.72 -2.24
N GLY A 93 -6.55 19.81 -2.68
CA GLY A 93 -7.13 21.15 -2.59
C GLY A 93 -7.30 21.64 -1.14
N TYR A 94 -6.26 21.49 -0.33
CA TYR A 94 -6.25 21.86 1.09
C TYR A 94 -6.21 23.38 1.35
N THR A 95 -5.87 24.16 0.32
CA THR A 95 -5.74 25.62 0.40
C THR A 95 -6.68 26.31 -0.59
N ARG A 96 -7.22 27.45 -0.19
CA ARG A 96 -8.04 28.35 -1.01
C ARG A 96 -7.30 29.68 -1.18
N ILE A 97 -7.29 30.22 -2.40
CA ILE A 97 -6.80 31.59 -2.66
C ILE A 97 -7.98 32.46 -3.03
N THR A 98 -8.17 33.52 -2.26
CA THR A 98 -9.18 34.56 -2.51
C THR A 98 -8.45 35.85 -2.91
N LYS A 99 -8.74 36.36 -4.09
CA LYS A 99 -8.17 37.64 -4.55
C LYS A 99 -8.77 38.79 -3.75
N ILE A 100 -7.93 39.74 -3.36
CA ILE A 100 -8.36 40.98 -2.70
C ILE A 100 -7.88 42.19 -3.50
N GLY A 101 -8.39 43.37 -3.15
CA GLY A 101 -8.01 44.62 -3.82
C GLY A 101 -6.49 44.86 -3.81
N PRO A 102 -5.96 45.59 -4.81
CA PRO A 102 -4.53 45.83 -4.91
C PRO A 102 -4.01 46.68 -3.74
N ARG A 103 -2.74 46.48 -3.40
CA ARG A 103 -2.09 47.22 -2.32
C ARG A 103 -1.90 48.69 -2.68
N LYS A 104 -2.21 49.58 -1.74
CA LYS A 104 -1.93 51.02 -1.88
C LYS A 104 -0.42 51.27 -1.88
N GLY A 105 0.07 51.93 -2.92
CA GLY A 105 1.48 52.32 -3.07
C GLY A 105 2.12 51.72 -4.31
N ASP A 106 2.26 50.40 -4.36
CA ASP A 106 2.88 49.68 -5.49
C ASP A 106 1.84 49.01 -6.43
N ASN A 107 0.55 49.15 -6.11
CA ASN A 107 -0.57 48.52 -6.82
C ASN A 107 -0.40 46.99 -6.99
N ALA A 108 0.32 46.34 -6.08
CA ALA A 108 0.57 44.91 -6.17
C ALA A 108 -0.73 44.12 -6.00
N PRO A 109 -1.01 43.11 -6.85
CA PRO A 109 -2.20 42.27 -6.70
C PRO A 109 -2.06 41.42 -5.44
N MET A 110 -3.01 41.60 -4.53
CA MET A 110 -3.02 40.94 -3.24
C MET A 110 -3.99 39.76 -3.23
N ALA A 111 -3.70 38.77 -2.41
CA ALA A 111 -4.55 37.61 -2.21
C ALA A 111 -4.44 37.09 -0.78
N VAL A 112 -5.54 36.57 -0.27
CA VAL A 112 -5.58 35.82 0.98
C VAL A 112 -5.48 34.35 0.63
N ILE A 113 -4.56 33.64 1.28
CA ILE A 113 -4.47 32.17 1.21
C ILE A 113 -4.84 31.59 2.56
N GLU A 114 -5.77 30.63 2.56
CA GLU A 114 -6.36 30.04 3.75
C GLU A 114 -6.48 28.52 3.63
N LEU A 115 -6.45 27.85 4.77
CA LEU A 115 -6.68 26.41 4.90
C LEU A 115 -8.18 26.10 4.81
N VAL A 116 -8.54 25.08 4.05
CA VAL A 116 -9.94 24.65 3.90
C VAL A 116 -10.27 23.63 4.98
N ARG A 117 -10.67 24.13 6.15
CA ARG A 117 -11.12 23.29 7.29
C ARG A 117 -12.61 22.92 7.25
N GLU A 118 -13.35 23.45 6.27
CA GLU A 118 -14.74 23.04 6.05
C GLU A 118 -14.79 21.54 5.72
N PRO A 119 -15.62 20.75 6.44
CA PRO A 119 -15.77 19.33 6.14
C PRO A 119 -16.28 19.19 4.72
N VAL A 120 -15.66 18.28 3.96
CA VAL A 120 -16.14 17.99 2.61
C VAL A 120 -17.53 17.36 2.78
N ASN A 121 -18.57 17.95 2.20
CA ASN A 121 -19.90 17.35 2.04
C ASN A 121 -19.84 16.16 1.06
N ALA A 122 -18.94 15.21 1.32
CA ALA A 122 -18.66 14.04 0.50
C ALA A 122 -19.53 12.84 0.88
N LYS A 123 -20.23 12.87 2.04
CA LYS A 123 -21.13 11.80 2.47
C LYS A 123 -22.13 11.36 1.39
N PRO A 124 -22.89 12.25 0.72
CA PRO A 124 -23.84 11.81 -0.30
C PRO A 124 -23.14 11.28 -1.55
N LYS A 125 -22.12 11.96 -2.10
CA LYS A 125 -21.46 11.50 -3.33
C LYS A 125 -20.62 10.22 -3.14
N ARG A 126 -19.94 10.04 -2.01
CA ARG A 126 -19.13 8.83 -1.75
C ARG A 126 -20.00 7.63 -1.41
N ALA A 127 -21.11 7.82 -0.70
CA ALA A 127 -22.08 6.74 -0.47
C ALA A 127 -22.68 6.26 -1.79
N VAL A 128 -23.07 7.18 -2.68
CA VAL A 128 -23.65 6.86 -3.99
C VAL A 128 -22.62 6.18 -4.91
N VAL A 129 -21.35 6.58 -4.87
CA VAL A 129 -20.29 5.92 -5.64
C VAL A 129 -19.98 4.52 -5.10
N ALA A 130 -19.91 4.34 -3.78
CA ALA A 130 -19.69 3.03 -3.17
C ALA A 130 -20.88 2.07 -3.41
N GLU A 131 -22.11 2.59 -3.39
CA GLU A 131 -23.32 1.83 -3.71
C GLU A 131 -23.37 1.46 -5.20
N ALA A 132 -22.97 2.37 -6.09
CA ALA A 132 -22.86 2.11 -7.52
C ALA A 132 -21.76 1.08 -7.85
N GLU A 133 -20.58 1.17 -7.23
CA GLU A 133 -19.50 0.19 -7.39
C GLU A 133 -19.93 -1.20 -6.87
N ALA A 134 -20.60 -1.26 -5.72
CA ALA A 134 -21.13 -2.50 -5.17
C ALA A 134 -22.26 -3.10 -6.04
N ALA A 135 -23.14 -2.27 -6.61
CA ALA A 135 -24.18 -2.72 -7.54
C ALA A 135 -23.58 -3.28 -8.85
N THR A 136 -22.51 -2.63 -9.35
CA THR A 136 -21.81 -3.09 -10.57
C THR A 136 -21.06 -4.39 -10.33
N GLN A 137 -20.43 -4.57 -9.15
CA GLN A 137 -19.78 -5.82 -8.77
C GLN A 137 -20.79 -6.97 -8.56
N ARG A 138 -21.97 -6.69 -8.01
CA ARG A 138 -23.05 -7.70 -7.92
C ARG A 138 -23.57 -8.08 -9.30
N ALA A 139 -23.81 -7.11 -10.18
CA ALA A 139 -24.24 -7.40 -11.55
C ALA A 139 -23.21 -8.23 -12.34
N ALA A 140 -21.91 -7.93 -12.21
CA ALA A 140 -20.85 -8.71 -12.83
C ALA A 140 -20.73 -10.13 -12.24
N LYS A 141 -20.98 -10.29 -10.93
CA LYS A 141 -21.01 -11.61 -10.27
C LYS A 141 -22.24 -12.44 -10.70
N ASP A 142 -23.39 -11.79 -10.89
CA ASP A 142 -24.62 -12.44 -11.32
C ASP A 142 -24.56 -12.83 -12.81
N GLU A 143 -23.91 -12.03 -13.66
CA GLU A 143 -23.63 -12.40 -15.07
C GLU A 143 -22.63 -13.57 -15.17
N ALA A 144 -21.58 -13.60 -14.34
CA ALA A 144 -20.64 -14.72 -14.31
C ALA A 144 -21.26 -16.02 -13.78
N ALA A 145 -22.30 -15.94 -12.95
CA ALA A 145 -23.04 -17.11 -12.45
C ALA A 145 -24.09 -17.64 -13.44
N ALA A 146 -24.47 -16.86 -14.46
CA ALA A 146 -25.49 -17.23 -15.45
C ALA A 146 -24.94 -17.96 -16.69
N GLU A 147 -23.61 -18.00 -16.89
CA GLU A 147 -22.96 -18.56 -18.08
C GLU A 147 -22.35 -19.96 -17.91
N ALA A 148 -22.58 -20.66 -16.79
CA ALA A 148 -22.19 -22.07 -16.64
C ALA A 148 -23.40 -23.00 -16.89
N PRO A 149 -23.49 -23.71 -18.03
CA PRO A 149 -24.46 -24.78 -18.19
C PRO A 149 -23.95 -26.08 -17.56
N ALA A 150 -24.88 -26.80 -16.97
CA ALA A 150 -24.72 -28.06 -16.26
C ALA A 150 -24.40 -29.24 -17.20
N GLU A 151 -23.47 -30.11 -16.78
CA GLU A 151 -23.52 -31.55 -17.08
C GLU A 151 -23.00 -32.39 -15.89
N LEU A 152 -23.95 -33.18 -15.37
CA LEU A 152 -23.85 -34.55 -14.83
C LEU A 152 -23.18 -34.81 -13.47
N ALA A 153 -24.09 -35.01 -12.49
CA ALA A 153 -23.91 -35.89 -11.35
C ALA A 153 -24.35 -37.32 -11.72
N GLU A 154 -23.51 -38.34 -11.44
CA GLU A 154 -23.91 -39.58 -10.74
C GLU A 154 -22.67 -40.44 -10.42
N GLY A 155 -22.60 -40.99 -9.21
CA GLY A 155 -21.59 -41.98 -8.83
C GLY A 155 -21.33 -42.03 -7.33
N ALA A 156 -22.21 -42.70 -6.59
CA ALA A 156 -21.98 -43.10 -5.20
C ALA A 156 -21.49 -44.55 -5.15
N GLU A 157 -20.37 -44.83 -4.47
CA GLU A 157 -20.25 -45.85 -3.41
C GLU A 157 -18.83 -45.90 -2.80
N LEU A 158 -18.79 -45.71 -1.47
CA LEU A 158 -18.00 -46.36 -0.42
C LEU A 158 -16.58 -46.88 -0.72
N ALA A 159 -15.58 -46.24 -0.07
CA ALA A 159 -14.43 -46.94 0.50
C ALA A 159 -13.96 -46.22 1.78
N GLU A 160 -13.97 -46.97 2.88
CA GLU A 160 -13.51 -46.63 4.22
C GLU A 160 -11.96 -46.69 4.23
N GLY A 161 -11.28 -45.65 4.73
CA GLY A 161 -9.83 -45.66 4.93
C GLY A 161 -9.19 -44.30 5.18
N ASP A 162 -8.78 -44.08 6.44
CA ASP A 162 -7.88 -43.03 6.96
C ASP A 162 -8.40 -41.58 6.93
N GLU A 163 -9.15 -41.20 7.97
CA GLU A 163 -9.47 -39.81 8.29
C GLU A 163 -8.19 -39.06 8.68
N VAL A 164 -7.64 -38.30 7.73
CA VAL A 164 -6.75 -37.16 8.01
C VAL A 164 -7.57 -35.90 7.73
N ALA A 165 -7.66 -35.03 8.73
CA ALA A 165 -8.51 -33.85 8.74
C ALA A 165 -8.39 -33.01 7.46
N GLU A 166 -9.49 -32.87 6.73
CA GLU A 166 -9.63 -31.99 5.56
C GLU A 166 -9.37 -30.53 5.98
N GLY A 167 -8.27 -29.95 5.49
CA GLY A 167 -7.97 -28.54 5.69
C GLY A 167 -8.81 -27.63 4.78
N LYS A 168 -8.79 -26.34 5.11
CA LYS A 168 -9.56 -25.27 4.45
C LYS A 168 -9.33 -25.14 2.92
N TYR A 169 -8.24 -25.70 2.40
CA TYR A 169 -7.79 -25.54 1.01
C TYR A 169 -7.79 -26.84 0.21
N GLY A 170 -8.56 -27.84 0.65
CA GLY A 170 -8.74 -29.12 -0.03
C GLY A 170 -8.15 -30.31 0.74
N PRO A 171 -8.28 -31.53 0.20
CA PRO A 171 -7.93 -32.78 0.89
C PRO A 171 -6.44 -32.91 1.19
N GLU A 172 -5.59 -32.14 0.51
CA GLU A 172 -4.14 -32.11 0.65
C GLU A 172 -3.62 -30.94 1.50
N SER A 173 -4.51 -30.27 2.21
CA SER A 173 -4.18 -29.17 3.13
C SER A 173 -4.53 -29.53 4.57
N ALA A 174 -3.77 -29.02 5.53
CA ALA A 174 -4.06 -29.17 6.95
C ALA A 174 -3.77 -27.89 7.73
N ALA A 175 -4.52 -27.66 8.79
CA ALA A 175 -4.27 -26.56 9.72
C ALA A 175 -3.07 -26.90 10.62
N PRO A 176 -2.19 -25.94 10.93
CA PRO A 176 -1.08 -26.15 11.86
C PRO A 176 -1.60 -26.50 13.27
N LEU A 177 -0.75 -27.20 14.03
CA LEU A 177 -0.96 -27.38 15.48
C LEU A 177 -0.85 -26.03 16.22
N GLU A 178 -1.26 -25.97 17.50
CA GLU A 178 -1.24 -24.74 18.30
C GLU A 178 0.14 -24.04 18.35
N ASP A 179 1.22 -24.80 18.17
CA ASP A 179 2.60 -24.30 18.12
C ASP A 179 3.10 -23.95 16.70
N GLY A 180 2.23 -23.97 15.69
CA GLY A 180 2.59 -23.71 14.27
C GLY A 180 3.25 -24.90 13.57
N ALA A 181 3.41 -26.04 14.26
CA ALA A 181 4.02 -27.25 13.73
C ALA A 181 3.09 -28.00 12.77
N SER A 182 3.69 -28.80 11.89
CA SER A 182 2.96 -29.66 10.97
C SER A 182 2.18 -30.74 11.72
N PRO A 183 0.91 -31.00 11.38
CA PRO A 183 0.12 -32.09 11.98
C PRO A 183 0.72 -33.47 11.74
N ASP A 184 1.35 -33.66 10.58
CA ASP A 184 2.10 -34.86 10.21
C ASP A 184 3.33 -34.41 9.41
N ALA A 185 4.50 -34.46 10.05
CA ALA A 185 5.75 -33.95 9.49
C ALA A 185 6.26 -34.76 8.28
N GLU A 186 5.78 -35.98 8.08
CA GLU A 186 6.15 -36.81 6.93
C GLU A 186 5.22 -36.56 5.75
N LYS A 187 3.94 -36.26 6.00
CA LYS A 187 2.95 -36.01 4.94
C LYS A 187 2.86 -34.56 4.51
N PHE A 188 2.99 -33.61 5.43
CA PHE A 188 2.83 -32.19 5.16
C PHE A 188 4.16 -31.44 5.30
N THR A 189 4.86 -31.31 4.18
CA THR A 189 6.22 -30.79 4.09
C THR A 189 6.29 -29.36 3.52
N VAL A 190 5.17 -28.80 3.06
CA VAL A 190 5.12 -27.47 2.44
C VAL A 190 4.39 -26.50 3.37
N LYS A 191 5.05 -25.39 3.70
CA LYS A 191 4.49 -24.33 4.56
C LYS A 191 3.79 -23.27 3.71
N GLY A 192 2.53 -23.01 3.97
CA GLY A 192 1.73 -21.93 3.41
C GLY A 192 1.53 -20.79 4.40
N ASN A 193 1.62 -19.56 3.91
CA ASN A 193 1.28 -18.35 4.65
C ASN A 193 0.00 -17.73 4.04
N GLU A 194 -1.08 -17.68 4.82
CA GLU A 194 -2.40 -17.24 4.35
C GLU A 194 -2.39 -15.74 4.06
N ASP A 195 -1.71 -14.94 4.90
CA ASP A 195 -1.61 -13.48 4.75
C ASP A 195 -0.98 -13.03 3.42
N SER A 196 0.01 -13.78 2.92
CA SER A 196 0.76 -13.44 1.70
C SER A 196 0.46 -14.33 0.50
N MET A 197 -0.40 -15.34 0.66
CA MET A 197 -0.71 -16.36 -0.35
C MET A 197 0.55 -16.96 -0.97
N LYS A 198 1.56 -17.25 -0.14
CA LYS A 198 2.83 -17.82 -0.59
C LYS A 198 3.14 -19.13 0.09
N TYR A 199 3.74 -20.05 -0.66
CA TYR A 199 4.23 -21.31 -0.12
C TYR A 199 5.76 -21.40 -0.10
N HIS A 200 6.24 -22.26 0.78
CA HIS A 200 7.64 -22.57 1.01
C HIS A 200 7.83 -24.08 1.08
N VAL A 201 8.60 -24.63 0.15
CA VAL A 201 9.00 -26.04 0.14
C VAL A 201 10.14 -26.26 1.12
N ALA A 202 10.19 -27.46 1.73
CA ALA A 202 11.31 -27.89 2.56
C ALA A 202 12.64 -27.74 1.80
N GLY A 203 13.60 -27.04 2.40
CA GLY A 203 14.89 -26.71 1.77
C GLY A 203 14.94 -25.35 1.05
N SER A 204 13.81 -24.64 0.90
CA SER A 204 13.84 -23.27 0.40
C SER A 204 14.47 -22.31 1.41
N ARG A 205 15.09 -21.22 0.92
CA ARG A 205 15.84 -20.23 1.73
C ARG A 205 15.08 -19.69 2.94
N TRP A 206 13.76 -19.64 2.88
CA TRP A 206 12.90 -19.04 3.90
C TRP A 206 12.08 -20.07 4.69
N TYR A 207 12.28 -21.36 4.44
CA TYR A 207 11.48 -22.43 5.03
C TYR A 207 11.54 -22.45 6.57
N ASP A 208 12.74 -22.38 7.14
CA ASP A 208 12.94 -22.45 8.60
C ASP A 208 12.46 -21.18 9.32
N SER A 209 12.56 -20.04 8.67
CA SER A 209 12.14 -18.75 9.23
C SER A 209 10.63 -18.50 9.16
N THR A 210 9.90 -19.29 8.37
CA THR A 210 8.48 -19.06 8.10
C THR A 210 7.62 -19.84 9.08
N VAL A 211 6.69 -19.11 9.72
CA VAL A 211 5.60 -19.69 10.51
C VAL A 211 4.48 -20.06 9.55
N ALA A 212 4.11 -21.34 9.52
CA ALA A 212 3.06 -21.85 8.66
C ALA A 212 1.68 -21.56 9.27
N GLU A 213 0.78 -21.03 8.46
CA GLU A 213 -0.64 -20.86 8.80
C GLU A 213 -1.50 -21.95 8.15
N VAL A 214 -0.96 -22.57 7.10
CA VAL A 214 -1.51 -23.75 6.42
C VAL A 214 -0.35 -24.67 6.05
N TRP A 215 -0.55 -25.96 6.14
CA TRP A 215 0.39 -26.97 5.69
C TRP A 215 -0.18 -27.69 4.46
N PHE A 216 0.68 -27.97 3.47
CA PHE A 216 0.32 -28.70 2.26
C PHE A 216 1.19 -29.96 2.12
N THR A 217 0.64 -31.00 1.48
CA THR A 217 1.38 -32.23 1.18
C THR A 217 2.43 -32.00 0.09
N THR A 218 2.10 -31.22 -0.93
CA THR A 218 2.97 -30.94 -2.09
C THR A 218 2.92 -29.47 -2.51
N ALA A 219 3.90 -29.04 -3.32
CA ALA A 219 3.92 -27.71 -3.92
C ALA A 219 2.78 -27.52 -4.94
N GLU A 220 2.40 -28.60 -5.63
CA GLU A 220 1.27 -28.60 -6.58
C GLU A 220 -0.06 -28.38 -5.85
N ALA A 221 -0.25 -29.01 -4.69
CA ALA A 221 -1.43 -28.78 -3.84
C ALA A 221 -1.53 -27.31 -3.38
N ALA A 222 -0.41 -26.71 -2.99
CA ALA A 222 -0.36 -25.30 -2.62
C ALA A 222 -0.68 -24.38 -3.81
N ALA A 223 -0.14 -24.67 -5.00
CA ALA A 223 -0.42 -23.92 -6.22
C ALA A 223 -1.89 -24.06 -6.66
N ALA A 224 -2.47 -25.26 -6.55
CA ALA A 224 -3.89 -25.51 -6.83
C ALA A 224 -4.81 -24.76 -5.86
N ALA A 225 -4.37 -24.57 -4.61
CA ALA A 225 -5.02 -23.74 -3.60
C ALA A 225 -4.82 -22.22 -3.82
N GLY A 226 -4.07 -21.81 -4.85
CA GLY A 226 -3.83 -20.42 -5.22
C GLY A 226 -2.64 -19.76 -4.52
N PHE A 227 -1.74 -20.53 -3.91
CA PHE A 227 -0.51 -20.01 -3.30
C PHE A 227 0.61 -19.92 -4.36
N GLU A 228 1.32 -18.80 -4.37
CA GLU A 228 2.47 -18.59 -5.26
C GLU A 228 3.80 -19.01 -4.60
N PRO A 229 4.79 -19.49 -5.38
CA PRO A 229 6.11 -19.80 -4.84
C PRO A 229 6.80 -18.55 -4.31
N ALA A 230 7.21 -18.55 -3.04
CA ALA A 230 7.95 -17.44 -2.48
C ALA A 230 9.30 -17.25 -3.18
N GLY A 231 9.47 -16.12 -3.88
CA GLY A 231 10.69 -15.82 -4.64
C GLY A 231 10.76 -16.42 -6.05
N GLY A 232 9.66 -17.01 -6.54
CA GLY A 232 9.59 -17.72 -7.82
C GLY A 232 10.00 -19.19 -7.70
N GLU A 233 9.68 -20.00 -8.71
CA GLU A 233 9.93 -21.45 -8.73
C GLU A 233 11.41 -21.80 -8.48
N ALA A 234 12.34 -21.02 -9.04
CA ALA A 234 13.78 -21.21 -8.86
C ALA A 234 14.27 -21.00 -7.41
N ALA A 235 13.50 -20.31 -6.57
CA ALA A 235 13.82 -20.12 -5.15
C ALA A 235 13.20 -21.21 -4.25
N GLN A 236 12.35 -22.07 -4.81
CA GLN A 236 11.73 -23.21 -4.15
C GLN A 236 12.49 -24.52 -4.38
N ALA A 237 13.37 -24.57 -5.39
CA ALA A 237 14.36 -25.63 -5.54
C ALA A 237 15.32 -25.56 -4.34
N GLY A 238 15.08 -26.42 -3.35
CA GLY A 238 16.07 -26.69 -2.31
C GLY A 238 17.33 -27.27 -2.93
N ASP A 239 18.44 -27.11 -2.24
CA ASP A 239 19.80 -27.62 -2.54
C ASP A 239 19.86 -29.17 -2.48
N ALA A 240 18.95 -29.85 -3.19
CA ALA A 240 18.76 -31.29 -3.17
C ALA A 240 19.09 -31.97 -4.52
N ASP A 241 19.39 -31.20 -5.56
CA ASP A 241 19.66 -31.71 -6.92
C ASP A 241 21.15 -31.59 -7.35
N GLU A 242 22.06 -31.17 -6.44
CA GLU A 242 23.50 -31.07 -6.74
C GLU A 242 24.31 -32.26 -6.16
N ALA A 243 23.65 -33.36 -5.79
CA ALA A 243 24.30 -34.56 -5.25
C ALA A 243 24.09 -35.86 -6.07
N ASP A 244 23.21 -35.88 -7.09
CA ASP A 244 22.94 -37.09 -7.90
C ASP A 244 23.52 -37.04 -9.34
N ASP A 245 24.09 -35.91 -9.78
CA ASP A 245 24.72 -35.77 -11.11
C ASP A 245 26.27 -35.93 -11.08
N ALA A 246 26.79 -36.56 -10.01
CA ALA A 246 28.23 -36.81 -9.84
C ALA A 246 28.62 -38.30 -9.82
N GLU A 247 27.68 -39.25 -9.87
CA GLU A 247 27.98 -40.70 -9.85
C GLU A 247 27.79 -41.44 -11.18
N GLU A 248 27.38 -40.79 -12.29
CA GLU A 248 27.26 -41.46 -13.60
C GLU A 248 28.44 -41.24 -14.58
N SER A 249 29.50 -40.51 -14.22
CA SER A 249 30.66 -40.31 -15.11
C SER A 249 31.90 -41.18 -14.83
N GLU A 250 31.88 -42.06 -13.83
CA GLU A 250 32.99 -43.00 -13.54
C GLU A 250 32.56 -44.47 -13.74
N GLY A 251 32.11 -44.80 -14.96
CA GLY A 251 31.62 -46.15 -15.27
C GLY A 251 31.73 -46.55 -16.73
N SER A 252 32.77 -46.13 -17.45
CA SER A 252 33.06 -46.64 -18.80
C SER A 252 34.57 -46.74 -19.05
N SER A 253 35.23 -47.62 -18.32
CA SER A 253 36.54 -48.15 -18.70
C SER A 253 36.75 -49.55 -18.11
N GLU A 254 36.26 -50.59 -18.80
CA GLU A 254 36.85 -51.95 -18.85
C GLU A 254 35.94 -52.89 -19.67
N GLU A 255 36.24 -53.02 -20.97
CA GLU A 255 36.51 -54.29 -21.67
C GLU A 255 37.06 -54.04 -23.09
#